data_AF-A0A3A9FJW9-F1
#
_entry.id   AF-A0A3A9FJW9-F1
#
_cell.length_a   1.000
_cell.length_b   1.000
_cell.length_c   1.000
_cell.angle_alpha   90.00
_cell.angle_beta   90.00
_cell.angle_gamma   90.00
#
_symmetry.space_group_name_H-M   'P 1'
#
loop_
_entity.id
_entity.type
_entity.pdbx_description
1 polymer ?
#
loop_
_entity_poly.entity_id
_entity_poly.type
_entity_poly.pdbx_seq_one_letter_code
_entity_poly.pdbx_strand_id
1 'polypeptide(L)'
;MQGEKGMAETITGIKIKNLVEEGKIIENGSISNCGALKYDFTLSDEILKSDFSTPIKFDELSVEERRKALIQPGEVVYVLTKEKVNLPSNMYMSLSANRGMSEYGVLTLGGFAVDPGYSGRLMFGLYNYSSTPFTLIPNSKLIGGIFYQLSENEVIDTELMERPKPIDAFPARLVSIISKYSPTGMSSLDESIKAISKQMEALKEDFNKNKDELFSLRHLVQDTQEQTNRTSRTVQDLSSNVAELTNSVKDLKLEVSDLKDVLKDEIKLRQDMRGDLEKQIELVTKSVDRKLIFLKGALWTLSALVGVLGTLLTCWANGWLKFGG
;
A
#
# COMPACT_ATOMS: atom_id res chain seq x y z
N MET A 1 -48.93 -26.78 -67.63
CA MET A 1 -47.49 -26.52 -67.80
C MET A 1 -47.06 -25.66 -66.63
N GLN A 2 -46.39 -26.28 -65.64
CA GLN A 2 -45.76 -25.57 -64.53
C GLN A 2 -44.58 -24.81 -65.14
N GLY A 3 -44.72 -23.50 -65.30
CA GLY A 3 -43.64 -22.66 -65.83
C GLY A 3 -42.42 -22.77 -64.93
N GLU A 4 -41.26 -23.03 -65.52
CA GLU A 4 -39.98 -22.87 -64.83
C GLU A 4 -39.96 -21.46 -64.23
N LYS A 5 -40.04 -21.38 -62.89
CA LYS A 5 -39.76 -20.14 -62.19
C LYS A 5 -38.28 -19.85 -62.44
N GLY A 6 -38.01 -18.97 -63.40
CA GLY A 6 -36.64 -18.54 -63.71
C GLY A 6 -35.95 -18.04 -62.44
N MET A 7 -34.71 -18.46 -62.23
CA MET A 7 -33.86 -17.94 -61.16
C MET A 7 -33.13 -16.67 -61.62
N ALA A 8 -32.70 -15.84 -60.68
CA ALA A 8 -31.89 -14.67 -61.00
C ALA A 8 -30.65 -15.01 -61.84
N GLU A 9 -30.42 -14.25 -62.92
CA GLU A 9 -29.30 -14.45 -63.84
C GLU A 9 -28.15 -13.51 -63.56
N THR A 10 -26.91 -14.01 -63.57
CA THR A 10 -25.74 -13.15 -63.39
C THR A 10 -25.43 -12.34 -64.64
N ILE A 11 -25.21 -11.03 -64.49
CA ILE A 11 -24.83 -10.13 -65.57
C ILE A 11 -23.29 -10.10 -65.69
N THR A 12 -22.77 -10.55 -66.83
CA THR A 12 -21.33 -10.76 -67.03
C THR A 12 -20.80 -10.17 -68.35
N GLY A 13 -19.48 -10.08 -68.46
CA GLY A 13 -18.74 -9.81 -69.68
C GLY A 13 -19.13 -8.51 -70.38
N ILE A 14 -19.67 -8.61 -71.59
CA ILE A 14 -20.07 -7.45 -72.40
C ILE A 14 -21.32 -6.77 -71.83
N LYS A 15 -22.25 -7.54 -71.25
CA LYS A 15 -23.51 -6.97 -70.73
C LYS A 15 -23.25 -5.94 -69.62
N ILE A 16 -22.39 -6.27 -68.66
CA ILE A 16 -22.01 -5.34 -67.59
C ILE A 16 -21.28 -4.11 -68.15
N LYS A 17 -20.38 -4.30 -69.13
CA LYS A 17 -19.67 -3.18 -69.78
C LYS A 17 -20.63 -2.19 -70.43
N ASN A 18 -21.60 -2.68 -71.20
CA ASN A 18 -22.58 -1.81 -71.86
C ASN A 18 -23.44 -1.05 -70.85
N LEU A 19 -23.90 -1.72 -69.78
CA LEU A 19 -24.71 -1.08 -68.74
C LEU A 19 -23.94 0.01 -67.97
N VAL A 20 -22.62 -0.16 -67.80
CA VAL A 20 -21.74 0.84 -67.17
C VAL A 20 -21.44 1.98 -68.14
N GLU A 21 -21.14 1.70 -69.41
CA GLU A 21 -20.88 2.71 -70.45
C GLU A 21 -22.09 3.63 -70.67
N GLU A 22 -23.29 3.06 -70.64
CA GLU A 22 -24.55 3.81 -70.74
C GLU A 22 -24.90 4.58 -69.44
N GLY A 23 -24.14 4.39 -68.35
CA GLY A 23 -24.39 5.03 -67.05
C GLY A 23 -25.68 4.58 -66.36
N LYS A 24 -26.28 3.45 -66.78
CA LYS A 24 -27.61 3.00 -66.30
C LYS A 24 -27.58 2.50 -64.87
N ILE A 25 -26.57 1.70 -64.53
CA ILE A 25 -26.46 1.02 -63.23
C ILE A 25 -25.40 1.63 -62.31
N ILE A 26 -24.45 2.39 -62.88
CA ILE A 26 -23.36 3.03 -62.16
C ILE A 26 -23.10 4.42 -62.77
N GLU A 27 -23.27 5.45 -61.97
CA GLU A 27 -22.86 6.83 -62.26
C GLU A 27 -21.36 7.02 -61.95
N ASN A 28 -20.67 7.76 -62.82
CA ASN A 28 -19.20 7.95 -62.80
C ASN A 28 -18.40 6.64 -62.91
N GLY A 29 -19.01 5.60 -63.47
CA GLY A 29 -18.36 4.32 -63.72
C GLY A 29 -17.34 4.38 -64.86
N SER A 30 -16.34 3.50 -64.81
CA SER A 30 -15.34 3.35 -65.88
C SER A 30 -15.33 1.93 -66.43
N ILE A 31 -15.35 1.80 -67.76
CA ILE A 31 -15.26 0.50 -68.45
C ILE A 31 -13.96 -0.24 -68.08
N SER A 32 -12.90 0.49 -67.73
CA SER A 32 -11.63 -0.10 -67.26
C SER A 32 -11.78 -0.94 -65.99
N ASN A 33 -12.82 -0.67 -65.19
CA ASN A 33 -13.09 -1.34 -63.93
C ASN A 33 -14.01 -2.56 -64.10
N CYS A 34 -14.50 -2.82 -65.33
CA CYS A 34 -15.31 -3.99 -65.65
C CYS A 34 -14.43 -5.23 -65.87
N GLY A 35 -14.50 -6.17 -64.94
CA GLY A 35 -13.96 -7.52 -65.11
C GLY A 35 -14.90 -8.45 -65.89
N ALA A 36 -14.59 -9.74 -65.90
CA ALA A 36 -15.43 -10.75 -66.56
C ALA A 36 -16.77 -10.97 -65.84
N LEU A 37 -16.77 -10.92 -64.50
CA LEU A 37 -17.94 -11.25 -63.66
C LEU A 37 -18.44 -10.05 -62.84
N LYS A 38 -17.59 -9.05 -62.62
CA LYS A 38 -17.83 -8.00 -61.63
C LYS A 38 -17.32 -6.65 -62.09
N TYR A 39 -17.87 -5.60 -61.49
CA TYR A 39 -17.35 -4.24 -61.56
C TYR A 39 -16.54 -3.93 -60.29
N ASP A 40 -15.34 -3.40 -60.44
CA ASP A 40 -14.50 -3.00 -59.32
C ASP A 40 -14.76 -1.52 -58.96
N PHE A 41 -15.48 -1.28 -57.86
CA PHE A 41 -15.69 0.05 -57.31
C PHE A 41 -14.40 0.59 -56.69
N THR A 42 -14.20 1.90 -56.82
CA THR A 42 -12.98 2.57 -56.40
C THR A 42 -13.20 3.43 -55.16
N LEU A 43 -12.15 3.62 -54.38
CA LEU A 43 -12.15 4.47 -53.21
C LEU A 43 -12.33 5.93 -53.64
N SER A 44 -13.25 6.63 -52.98
CA SER A 44 -13.41 8.06 -53.18
C SER A 44 -12.28 8.89 -52.57
N ASP A 45 -12.31 10.20 -52.83
CA ASP A 45 -11.41 11.14 -52.18
C ASP A 45 -11.83 11.48 -50.73
N GLU A 46 -12.96 10.99 -50.24
CA GLU A 46 -13.48 11.33 -48.91
C GLU A 46 -13.23 10.23 -47.88
N ILE A 47 -12.83 10.64 -46.68
CA ILE A 47 -12.63 9.78 -45.51
C ILE A 47 -13.29 10.40 -44.27
N LEU A 48 -13.89 9.55 -43.44
CA LEU A 48 -14.33 9.89 -42.09
C LEU A 48 -13.46 9.11 -41.09
N LYS A 49 -12.65 9.87 -40.34
CA LYS A 49 -11.71 9.36 -39.34
C LYS A 49 -11.79 10.22 -38.08
N SER A 50 -11.63 9.60 -36.91
CA SER A 50 -11.73 10.25 -35.60
C SER A 50 -10.78 11.45 -35.45
N ASP A 51 -9.54 11.32 -35.94
CA ASP A 51 -8.51 12.37 -35.90
C ASP A 51 -8.95 13.70 -36.52
N PHE A 52 -9.90 13.67 -37.46
CA PHE A 52 -10.43 14.85 -38.14
C PHE A 52 -11.82 15.28 -37.65
N SER A 53 -12.52 14.43 -36.89
CA SER A 53 -13.89 14.63 -36.36
C SER A 53 -15.02 14.81 -37.39
N THR A 54 -14.71 15.30 -38.59
CA THR A 54 -15.62 15.49 -39.71
C THR A 54 -15.09 14.79 -40.97
N PRO A 55 -15.95 14.52 -41.96
CA PRO A 55 -15.47 14.08 -43.27
C PRO A 55 -14.47 15.08 -43.87
N ILE A 56 -13.41 14.56 -44.46
CA ILE A 56 -12.35 15.34 -45.12
C ILE A 56 -12.02 14.72 -46.46
N LYS A 57 -11.47 15.54 -47.38
CA LYS A 57 -10.99 15.09 -48.69
C LYS A 57 -9.48 14.92 -48.69
N PHE A 58 -8.97 13.83 -49.27
CA PHE A 58 -7.54 13.57 -49.33
C PHE A 58 -6.78 14.66 -50.11
N ASP A 59 -7.38 15.22 -51.15
CA ASP A 59 -6.75 16.29 -51.96
C ASP A 59 -6.59 17.60 -51.18
N GLU A 60 -7.39 17.81 -50.13
CA GLU A 60 -7.32 19.00 -49.27
C GLU A 60 -6.29 18.85 -48.13
N LEU A 61 -5.72 17.65 -47.93
CA LEU A 61 -4.77 17.39 -46.84
C LEU A 61 -3.35 17.85 -47.17
N SER A 62 -2.75 18.56 -46.21
CA SER A 62 -1.30 18.80 -46.13
C SER A 62 -0.50 17.50 -45.97
N VAL A 63 0.83 17.58 -46.10
CA VAL A 63 1.72 16.41 -45.98
C VAL A 63 1.61 15.78 -44.59
N GLU A 64 1.53 16.60 -43.54
CA GLU A 64 1.37 16.17 -42.15
C GLU A 64 0.01 15.52 -41.92
N GLU A 65 -1.06 16.06 -42.50
CA GLU A 65 -2.41 15.50 -42.38
C GLU A 65 -2.57 14.19 -43.15
N ARG A 66 -1.89 14.01 -44.29
CA ARG A 66 -1.86 12.71 -44.99
C ARG A 66 -1.25 11.60 -44.13
N ARG A 67 -0.29 11.91 -43.26
CA ARG A 67 0.22 10.93 -42.26
C ARG A 67 -0.84 10.58 -41.22
N LYS A 68 -1.67 11.56 -40.83
CA LYS A 68 -2.83 11.30 -39.96
C LYS A 68 -3.92 10.50 -40.68
N ALA A 69 -4.05 10.59 -42.00
CA ALA A 69 -5.04 9.81 -42.74
C ALA A 69 -4.72 8.31 -42.87
N LEU A 70 -3.53 7.86 -42.43
CA LEU A 70 -3.20 6.44 -42.33
C LEU A 70 -4.11 5.73 -41.32
N ILE A 71 -4.61 4.54 -41.67
CA ILE A 71 -5.40 3.71 -40.77
C ILE A 71 -4.45 3.00 -39.81
N GLN A 72 -4.48 3.37 -38.53
CA GLN A 72 -3.60 2.79 -37.52
C GLN A 72 -4.05 1.37 -37.14
N PRO A 73 -3.15 0.52 -36.61
CA PRO A 73 -3.51 -0.76 -36.01
C PRO A 73 -4.64 -0.63 -34.97
N GLY A 74 -5.71 -1.43 -35.13
CA GLY A 74 -6.89 -1.41 -34.26
C GLY A 74 -7.88 -0.26 -34.52
N GLU A 75 -7.67 0.50 -35.59
CA GLU A 75 -8.53 1.62 -35.97
C GLU A 75 -9.57 1.23 -37.02
N VAL A 76 -10.78 1.77 -36.89
CA VAL A 76 -11.79 1.80 -37.95
C VAL A 76 -11.92 3.21 -38.55
N VAL A 77 -11.92 3.29 -39.87
CA VAL A 77 -12.26 4.51 -40.62
C VAL A 77 -13.40 4.22 -41.57
N TYR A 78 -14.16 5.24 -41.98
CA TYR A 78 -15.25 5.09 -42.93
C TYR A 78 -14.92 5.77 -44.25
N VAL A 79 -15.26 5.09 -45.34
CA VAL A 79 -15.00 5.55 -46.71
C VAL A 79 -16.23 5.35 -47.60
N LEU A 80 -16.25 6.07 -48.71
CA LEU A 80 -17.27 5.93 -49.76
C LEU A 80 -16.65 5.40 -51.05
N THR A 81 -17.44 4.73 -51.88
CA THR A 81 -17.08 4.49 -53.28
C THR A 81 -17.07 5.79 -54.06
N LYS A 82 -16.17 5.95 -55.02
CA LYS A 82 -16.17 7.07 -55.95
C LYS A 82 -17.44 7.07 -56.80
N GLU A 83 -17.82 5.90 -57.27
CA GLU A 83 -19.00 5.70 -58.11
C GLU A 83 -20.28 5.69 -57.27
N LYS A 84 -21.38 6.09 -57.90
CA LYS A 84 -22.74 5.99 -57.37
C LYS A 84 -23.46 4.86 -58.07
N VAL A 85 -24.08 3.97 -57.30
CA VAL A 85 -24.88 2.85 -57.80
C VAL A 85 -26.29 3.33 -58.05
N ASN A 86 -26.92 2.88 -59.14
CA ASN A 86 -28.31 3.11 -59.47
C ASN A 86 -28.96 1.81 -59.96
N LEU A 87 -29.34 0.94 -59.03
CA LEU A 87 -29.97 -0.32 -59.41
C LEU A 87 -31.44 -0.09 -59.81
N PRO A 88 -31.90 -0.66 -60.93
CA PRO A 88 -33.34 -0.76 -61.19
C PRO A 88 -34.01 -1.72 -60.18
N SER A 89 -35.34 -1.67 -60.08
CA SER A 89 -36.13 -2.53 -59.16
C SER A 89 -36.02 -4.03 -59.45
N ASN A 90 -35.52 -4.40 -60.63
CA ASN A 90 -35.36 -5.78 -61.07
C ASN A 90 -33.90 -6.27 -61.02
N MET A 91 -33.03 -5.58 -60.27
CA MET A 91 -31.61 -5.95 -60.20
C MET A 91 -31.12 -5.93 -58.76
N TYR A 92 -30.41 -6.98 -58.38
CA TYR A 92 -29.70 -7.10 -57.11
C TYR A 92 -28.19 -7.07 -57.36
N MET A 93 -27.41 -6.56 -56.40
CA MET A 93 -25.95 -6.63 -56.48
C MET A 93 -25.35 -7.26 -55.23
N SER A 94 -24.56 -8.31 -55.43
CA SER A 94 -23.72 -8.91 -54.39
C SER A 94 -22.34 -8.28 -54.42
N LEU A 95 -21.83 -7.91 -53.25
CA LEU A 95 -20.51 -7.33 -53.10
C LEU A 95 -19.49 -8.39 -52.68
N SER A 96 -18.27 -8.24 -53.18
CA SER A 96 -17.12 -9.10 -52.93
C SER A 96 -15.98 -8.27 -52.39
N ALA A 97 -15.48 -8.61 -51.20
CA ALA A 97 -14.38 -7.90 -50.57
C ALA A 97 -13.13 -7.91 -51.46
N ASN A 98 -12.34 -6.84 -51.40
CA ASN A 98 -11.06 -6.78 -52.08
C ASN A 98 -10.02 -7.62 -51.32
N ARG A 99 -9.61 -8.75 -51.90
CA ARG A 99 -8.59 -9.64 -51.34
C ARG A 99 -7.28 -8.91 -51.01
N GLY A 100 -6.88 -7.92 -51.82
CA GLY A 100 -5.66 -7.15 -51.55
C GLY A 100 -5.72 -6.41 -50.21
N MET A 101 -6.89 -5.87 -49.83
CA MET A 101 -7.08 -5.23 -48.52
C MET A 101 -6.87 -6.25 -47.38
N SER A 102 -7.42 -7.46 -47.53
CA SER A 102 -7.25 -8.54 -46.56
C SER A 102 -5.79 -9.00 -46.43
N GLU A 103 -5.02 -9.00 -47.52
CA GLU A 103 -3.59 -9.34 -47.49
C GLU A 103 -2.76 -8.32 -46.68
N TYR A 104 -3.15 -7.04 -46.71
CA TYR A 104 -2.56 -5.99 -45.86
C TYR A 104 -3.14 -5.94 -44.44
N GLY A 105 -4.02 -6.88 -44.08
CA GLY A 105 -4.65 -6.92 -42.77
C GLY A 105 -5.72 -5.85 -42.55
N VAL A 106 -6.42 -5.46 -43.63
CA VAL A 106 -7.55 -4.53 -43.58
C VAL A 106 -8.86 -5.27 -43.87
N LEU A 107 -9.77 -5.23 -42.92
CA LEU A 107 -11.10 -5.80 -43.02
C LEU A 107 -12.11 -4.77 -43.50
N THR A 108 -12.88 -5.11 -44.52
CA THR A 108 -14.03 -4.30 -44.98
C THR A 108 -15.27 -4.67 -44.17
N LEU A 109 -15.82 -3.71 -43.45
CA LEU A 109 -17.03 -3.81 -42.63
C LEU A 109 -18.21 -3.17 -43.37
N GLY A 110 -19.32 -3.88 -43.46
CA GLY A 110 -20.54 -3.39 -44.10
C GLY A 110 -21.44 -4.53 -44.56
N GLY A 111 -22.57 -4.15 -45.17
CA GLY A 111 -23.42 -5.10 -45.90
C GLY A 111 -22.77 -5.48 -47.23
N PHE A 112 -22.84 -6.76 -47.59
CA PHE A 112 -22.33 -7.28 -48.87
C PHE A 112 -23.44 -7.56 -49.89
N ALA A 113 -24.60 -6.98 -49.68
CA ALA A 113 -25.80 -7.09 -50.50
C ALA A 113 -26.35 -5.69 -50.72
N VAL A 114 -26.70 -5.38 -51.95
CA VAL A 114 -27.35 -4.11 -52.32
C VAL A 114 -28.67 -4.42 -52.98
N ASP A 115 -29.73 -3.96 -52.32
CA ASP A 115 -31.11 -4.27 -52.67
C ASP A 115 -31.55 -3.58 -53.97
N PRO A 116 -32.53 -4.16 -54.68
CA PRO A 116 -33.09 -3.55 -55.86
C PRO A 116 -33.67 -2.15 -55.62
N GLY A 117 -33.51 -1.27 -56.61
CA GLY A 117 -33.95 0.13 -56.50
C GLY A 117 -33.02 1.03 -55.67
N TYR A 118 -31.92 0.52 -55.11
CA TYR A 118 -30.94 1.35 -54.41
C TYR A 118 -30.27 2.36 -55.35
N SER A 119 -30.24 3.63 -54.93
CA SER A 119 -29.52 4.71 -55.62
C SER A 119 -28.64 5.45 -54.62
N GLY A 120 -27.32 5.39 -54.75
CA GLY A 120 -26.39 5.98 -53.79
C GLY A 120 -24.96 5.43 -53.90
N ARG A 121 -24.04 6.04 -53.17
CA ARG A 121 -22.66 5.57 -53.01
C ARG A 121 -22.59 4.49 -51.94
N LEU A 122 -21.72 3.53 -52.11
CA LEU A 122 -21.53 2.49 -51.11
C LEU A 122 -20.59 2.99 -50.01
N MET A 123 -20.95 2.70 -48.77
CA MET A 123 -20.19 3.11 -47.59
C MET A 123 -19.66 1.89 -46.85
N PHE A 124 -18.38 1.91 -46.48
CA PHE A 124 -17.73 0.83 -45.76
C PHE A 124 -16.91 1.36 -44.59
N GLY A 125 -16.90 0.59 -43.51
CA GLY A 125 -15.86 0.70 -42.49
C GLY A 125 -14.63 -0.09 -42.93
N LEU A 126 -13.44 0.43 -42.72
CA LEU A 126 -12.17 -0.26 -42.95
C LEU A 126 -11.48 -0.39 -41.61
N TYR A 127 -11.30 -1.62 -41.14
CA TYR A 127 -10.68 -1.94 -39.86
C TYR A 127 -9.30 -2.55 -40.08
N ASN A 128 -8.25 -1.92 -39.55
CA ASN A 128 -6.89 -2.45 -39.65
C ASN A 128 -6.60 -3.40 -38.48
N TYR A 129 -6.56 -4.71 -38.76
CA TYR A 129 -6.19 -5.74 -37.78
C TYR A 129 -4.71 -6.15 -37.86
N SER A 130 -3.92 -5.53 -38.75
CA SER A 130 -2.48 -5.74 -38.81
C SER A 130 -1.75 -4.97 -37.70
N SER A 131 -0.43 -5.19 -37.59
CA SER A 131 0.45 -4.42 -36.70
C SER A 131 1.07 -3.18 -37.36
N THR A 132 0.77 -2.90 -38.64
CA THR A 132 1.36 -1.79 -39.39
C THR A 132 0.30 -0.81 -39.89
N PRO A 133 0.57 0.50 -39.96
CA PRO A 133 -0.36 1.47 -40.55
C PRO A 133 -0.67 1.15 -42.02
N PHE A 134 -1.92 1.36 -42.43
CA PHE A 134 -2.35 1.17 -43.81
C PHE A 134 -2.61 2.51 -44.51
N THR A 135 -2.08 2.65 -45.73
CA THR A 135 -2.24 3.84 -46.56
C THR A 135 -3.46 3.71 -47.46
N LEU A 136 -4.40 4.64 -47.33
CA LEU A 136 -5.50 4.78 -48.28
C LEU A 136 -5.04 5.55 -49.52
N ILE A 137 -5.36 5.00 -50.69
CA ILE A 137 -5.00 5.58 -51.98
C ILE A 137 -6.30 5.87 -52.73
N PRO A 138 -6.72 7.14 -52.89
CA PRO A 138 -7.89 7.50 -53.68
C PRO A 138 -7.84 6.88 -55.08
N ASN A 139 -9.01 6.55 -55.63
CA ASN A 139 -9.19 5.84 -56.91
C ASN A 139 -8.65 4.40 -56.96
N SER A 140 -8.08 3.86 -55.87
CA SER A 140 -7.74 2.44 -55.79
C SER A 140 -8.99 1.57 -55.63
N LYS A 141 -8.89 0.29 -55.97
CA LYS A 141 -9.98 -0.67 -55.84
C LYS A 141 -10.40 -0.85 -54.37
N LEU A 142 -11.68 -0.63 -54.08
CA LEU A 142 -12.27 -0.80 -52.75
C LEU A 142 -13.04 -2.12 -52.62
N ILE A 143 -14.02 -2.37 -53.50
CA ILE A 143 -14.90 -3.53 -53.44
C ILE A 143 -15.37 -3.94 -54.84
N GLY A 144 -15.68 -5.21 -55.07
CA GLY A 144 -16.21 -5.66 -56.37
C GLY A 144 -17.71 -5.96 -56.30
N GLY A 145 -18.51 -5.50 -57.25
CA GLY A 145 -19.94 -5.79 -57.36
C GLY A 145 -20.26 -6.78 -58.48
N ILE A 146 -21.03 -7.82 -58.15
CA ILE A 146 -21.58 -8.82 -59.07
C ILE A 146 -23.07 -8.54 -59.19
N PHE A 147 -23.56 -8.37 -60.41
CA PHE A 147 -24.94 -7.98 -60.67
C PHE A 147 -25.79 -9.17 -61.07
N TYR A 148 -27.02 -9.21 -60.57
CA TYR A 148 -28.00 -10.25 -60.82
C TYR A 148 -29.29 -9.63 -61.33
N GLN A 149 -29.74 -10.07 -62.49
CA GLN A 149 -31.03 -9.75 -63.06
C GLN A 149 -32.08 -10.65 -62.41
N LEU A 150 -33.03 -10.05 -61.69
CA LEU A 150 -34.13 -10.78 -61.07
C LEU A 150 -35.16 -11.20 -62.12
N SER A 151 -35.78 -12.35 -61.91
CA SER A 151 -36.92 -12.84 -62.69
C SER A 151 -38.20 -12.07 -62.32
N GLU A 152 -39.20 -12.06 -63.21
CA GLU A 152 -40.47 -11.34 -62.97
C GLU A 152 -41.14 -11.72 -61.63
N ASN A 153 -41.09 -13.00 -61.25
CA ASN A 153 -41.66 -13.48 -60.00
C ASN A 153 -40.90 -12.96 -58.76
N GLU A 154 -39.60 -12.75 -58.87
CA GLU A 154 -38.77 -12.19 -57.78
C GLU A 154 -38.96 -10.67 -57.63
N VAL A 155 -39.38 -9.98 -58.70
CA VAL A 155 -39.62 -8.52 -58.71
C VAL A 155 -40.95 -8.14 -58.06
N ILE A 156 -42.01 -8.93 -58.30
CA ILE A 156 -43.35 -8.63 -57.76
C ILE A 156 -43.31 -8.50 -56.22
N ASP A 157 -42.51 -9.33 -55.56
CA ASP A 157 -42.38 -9.31 -54.09
C ASP A 157 -41.58 -8.10 -53.58
N THR A 158 -40.74 -7.48 -54.41
CA THR A 158 -39.89 -6.33 -54.01
C THR A 158 -40.55 -4.99 -54.27
N GLU A 159 -41.46 -4.87 -55.24
CA GLU A 159 -42.14 -3.61 -55.55
C GLU A 159 -43.03 -3.09 -54.41
N LEU A 160 -43.47 -3.99 -53.52
CA LEU A 160 -44.28 -3.66 -52.35
C LEU A 160 -43.45 -3.20 -51.13
N MET A 161 -42.12 -3.25 -51.22
CA MET A 161 -41.20 -2.92 -50.13
C MET A 161 -40.77 -1.44 -50.19
N GLU A 162 -40.43 -0.87 -49.02
CA GLU A 162 -39.85 0.48 -48.96
C GLU A 162 -38.48 0.49 -49.65
N ARG A 163 -38.23 1.52 -50.47
CA ARG A 163 -36.96 1.62 -51.17
C ARG A 163 -35.79 1.81 -50.19
N PRO A 164 -34.64 1.18 -50.47
CA PRO A 164 -33.43 1.40 -49.71
C PRO A 164 -33.07 2.88 -49.62
N LYS A 165 -32.64 3.33 -48.45
CA LYS A 165 -32.24 4.73 -48.25
C LYS A 165 -30.94 5.04 -49.01
N PRO A 166 -30.90 6.12 -49.81
CA PRO A 166 -29.70 6.53 -50.52
C PRO A 166 -28.60 6.96 -49.55
N ILE A 167 -27.34 6.71 -49.91
CA ILE A 167 -26.18 7.23 -49.18
C ILE A 167 -25.36 8.07 -50.16
N ASP A 168 -25.47 9.39 -50.07
CA ASP A 168 -24.64 10.29 -50.89
C ASP A 168 -23.45 10.86 -50.10
N ALA A 169 -23.58 10.91 -48.77
CA ALA A 169 -22.57 11.39 -47.82
C ALA A 169 -22.64 10.59 -46.51
N PHE A 170 -21.65 10.78 -45.64
CA PHE A 170 -21.62 10.13 -44.33
C PHE A 170 -22.83 10.54 -43.46
N PRO A 171 -23.62 9.60 -42.92
CA PRO A 171 -24.75 9.92 -42.06
C PRO A 171 -24.32 10.69 -40.80
N ALA A 172 -25.08 11.72 -40.40
CA ALA A 172 -24.75 12.55 -39.22
C ALA A 172 -24.54 11.75 -37.92
N ARG A 173 -25.31 10.67 -37.74
CA ARG A 173 -25.13 9.73 -36.62
C ARG A 173 -23.75 9.09 -36.63
N LEU A 174 -23.27 8.67 -37.79
CA LEU A 174 -21.95 8.05 -37.93
C LEU A 174 -20.84 9.06 -37.67
N VAL A 175 -20.94 10.27 -38.21
CA VAL A 175 -19.99 11.37 -37.93
C VAL A 175 -19.90 11.62 -36.42
N SER A 176 -21.04 11.68 -35.72
CA SER A 176 -21.07 11.84 -34.27
C SER A 176 -20.38 10.70 -33.51
N ILE A 177 -20.58 9.45 -33.93
CA ILE A 177 -19.91 8.29 -33.31
C ILE A 177 -18.39 8.36 -33.53
N ILE A 178 -17.96 8.63 -34.75
CA ILE A 178 -16.53 8.67 -35.10
C ILE A 178 -15.81 9.85 -34.46
N SER A 179 -16.46 11.01 -34.29
CA SER A 179 -15.87 12.15 -33.57
C SER A 179 -15.51 11.84 -32.10
N LYS A 180 -16.13 10.83 -31.50
CA LYS A 180 -15.90 10.39 -30.12
C LYS A 180 -15.08 9.10 -30.04
N TYR A 181 -14.72 8.52 -31.19
CA TYR A 181 -14.02 7.25 -31.26
C TYR A 181 -12.53 7.47 -30.96
N SER A 182 -12.01 6.73 -29.99
CA SER A 182 -10.59 6.72 -29.61
C SER A 182 -10.05 5.29 -29.71
N PRO A 183 -9.50 4.87 -30.85
CA PRO A 183 -8.98 3.52 -31.02
C PRO A 183 -7.81 3.26 -30.06
N THR A 184 -7.92 2.20 -29.25
CA THR A 184 -6.79 1.65 -28.50
C THR A 184 -6.25 0.45 -29.27
N GLY A 185 -5.16 0.65 -30.02
CA GLY A 185 -4.52 -0.43 -30.76
C GLY A 185 -3.92 -1.49 -29.84
N MET A 186 -3.70 -2.71 -30.34
CA MET A 186 -3.12 -3.82 -29.57
C MET A 186 -1.72 -3.50 -29.01
N SER A 187 -0.98 -2.57 -29.64
CA SER A 187 0.29 -2.05 -29.14
C SER A 187 0.16 -1.36 -27.78
N SER A 188 -0.93 -0.63 -27.54
CA SER A 188 -1.18 0.02 -26.25
C SER A 188 -1.38 -1.01 -25.12
N LEU A 189 -1.95 -2.17 -25.45
CA LEU A 189 -2.06 -3.29 -24.51
C LEU A 189 -0.69 -3.92 -24.23
N ASP A 190 0.16 -4.10 -25.24
CA ASP A 190 1.53 -4.61 -25.06
C ASP A 190 2.38 -3.66 -24.20
N GLU A 191 2.28 -2.34 -24.43
CA GLU A 191 2.93 -1.32 -23.59
C GLU A 191 2.42 -1.38 -22.15
N SER A 192 1.11 -1.50 -21.96
CA SER A 192 0.49 -1.63 -20.63
C SER A 192 0.96 -2.91 -19.92
N ILE A 193 1.02 -4.04 -20.63
CA ILE A 193 1.51 -5.32 -20.10
C ILE A 193 2.98 -5.20 -19.70
N LYS A 194 3.83 -4.61 -20.54
CA LYS A 194 5.25 -4.37 -20.22
C LYS A 194 5.40 -3.49 -18.98
N ALA A 195 4.59 -2.44 -18.86
CA ALA A 195 4.60 -1.57 -17.69
C ALA A 195 4.19 -2.34 -16.41
N ILE A 196 3.14 -3.17 -16.49
CA ILE A 196 2.70 -4.02 -15.39
C ILE A 196 3.78 -5.03 -15.00
N SER A 197 4.41 -5.72 -15.96
CA SER A 197 5.50 -6.67 -15.69
C SER A 197 6.67 -5.99 -14.99
N LYS A 198 7.04 -4.77 -15.42
CA LYS A 198 8.10 -4.00 -14.76
C LYS A 198 7.74 -3.63 -13.32
N GLN A 199 6.51 -3.19 -13.08
CA GLN A 199 6.03 -2.89 -11.73
C GLN A 199 6.00 -4.14 -10.84
N MET A 200 5.64 -5.28 -11.40
CA MET A 200 5.57 -6.56 -10.68
C MET A 200 6.96 -7.05 -10.24
N GLU A 201 8.00 -6.89 -11.06
CA GLU A 201 9.37 -7.22 -10.64
C GLU A 201 9.88 -6.27 -9.55
N ALA A 202 9.60 -4.96 -9.65
CA ALA A 202 9.95 -4.02 -8.59
C ALA A 202 9.26 -4.37 -7.25
N LEU A 203 7.97 -4.71 -7.30
CA LEU A 203 7.22 -5.13 -6.10
C LEU A 203 7.79 -6.42 -5.48
N LYS A 204 8.26 -7.35 -6.31
CA LYS A 204 8.88 -8.60 -5.87
C LYS A 204 10.23 -8.35 -5.18
N GLU A 205 11.02 -7.40 -5.67
CA GLU A 205 12.26 -6.96 -5.01
C GLU A 205 11.96 -6.36 -3.63
N ASP A 206 10.99 -5.44 -3.55
CA ASP A 206 10.56 -4.84 -2.29
C ASP A 206 10.05 -5.88 -1.29
N PHE A 207 9.29 -6.88 -1.76
CA PHE A 207 8.81 -7.97 -0.92
C PHE A 207 9.95 -8.81 -0.33
N ASN A 208 10.97 -9.11 -1.14
CA ASN A 208 12.14 -9.86 -0.66
C ASN A 208 12.94 -9.06 0.38
N LYS A 209 13.14 -7.76 0.14
CA LYS A 209 13.80 -6.88 1.12
C LYS A 209 13.03 -6.82 2.44
N ASN A 210 11.72 -6.63 2.39
CA ASN A 210 10.88 -6.62 3.59
C ASN A 210 10.92 -7.97 4.34
N LYS A 211 11.00 -9.08 3.60
CA LYS A 211 11.18 -10.41 4.20
C LYS A 211 12.49 -10.50 4.98
N ASP A 212 13.59 -10.00 4.43
CA ASP A 212 14.90 -9.99 5.10
C ASP A 212 14.91 -9.07 6.34
N GLU A 213 14.26 -7.91 6.25
CA GLU A 213 14.04 -7.02 7.39
C GLU A 213 13.21 -7.69 8.49
N LEU A 214 12.15 -8.43 8.13
CA LEU A 214 11.36 -9.21 9.09
C LEU A 214 12.15 -10.32 9.77
N PHE A 215 13.08 -10.98 9.07
CA PHE A 215 14.00 -11.94 9.69
C PHE A 215 14.92 -11.28 10.70
N SER A 216 15.46 -10.11 10.35
CA SER A 216 16.34 -9.34 11.25
C SER A 216 15.59 -8.87 12.50
N LEU A 217 14.36 -8.35 12.33
CA LEU A 217 13.49 -7.99 13.45
C LEU A 217 13.16 -9.18 14.35
N ARG A 218 12.89 -10.36 13.77
CA ARG A 218 12.64 -11.58 14.54
C ARG A 218 13.82 -11.94 15.44
N HIS A 219 15.04 -11.89 14.92
CA HIS A 219 16.25 -12.15 15.71
C HIS A 219 16.42 -11.13 16.84
N LEU A 220 16.24 -9.84 16.54
CA LEU A 220 16.33 -8.79 17.55
C LEU A 220 15.31 -8.97 18.68
N VAL A 221 14.08 -9.37 18.34
CA VAL A 221 13.04 -9.71 19.33
C VAL A 221 13.45 -10.91 20.19
N GLN A 222 14.03 -11.96 19.60
CA GLN A 222 14.54 -13.11 20.35
C GLN A 222 15.66 -12.71 21.32
N ASP A 223 16.65 -11.96 20.85
CA ASP A 223 17.77 -11.50 21.66
C ASP A 223 17.28 -10.62 22.82
N THR A 224 16.34 -9.70 22.54
CA THR A 224 15.73 -8.84 23.56
C THR A 224 14.97 -9.67 24.60
N GLN A 225 14.26 -10.72 24.17
CA GLN A 225 13.58 -11.63 25.08
C GLN A 225 14.57 -12.39 25.98
N GLU A 226 15.68 -12.86 25.43
CA GLU A 226 16.73 -13.51 26.21
C GLU A 226 17.37 -12.57 27.23
N GLN A 227 17.69 -11.34 26.82
CA GLN A 227 18.21 -10.33 27.73
C GLN A 227 17.22 -10.02 28.85
N THR A 228 15.93 -9.83 28.51
CA THR A 228 14.87 -9.60 29.49
C THR A 228 14.78 -10.75 30.51
N ASN A 229 14.87 -12.00 30.04
CA ASN A 229 14.87 -13.18 30.92
C ASN A 229 16.10 -13.20 31.85
N ARG A 230 17.29 -12.85 31.35
CA ARG A 230 18.52 -12.76 32.18
C ARG A 230 18.39 -11.67 33.23
N THR A 231 17.95 -10.48 32.84
CA THR A 231 17.73 -9.36 33.76
C THR A 231 16.71 -9.73 34.84
N SER A 232 15.61 -10.40 34.45
CA SER A 232 14.59 -10.86 35.40
C SER A 232 15.18 -11.80 36.46
N ARG A 233 16.04 -12.75 36.07
CA ARG A 233 16.76 -13.64 37.02
C ARG A 233 17.66 -12.84 37.95
N THR A 234 18.45 -11.90 37.44
CA THR A 234 19.32 -11.06 38.28
C THR A 234 18.53 -10.23 39.28
N VAL A 235 17.38 -9.68 38.87
CA VAL A 235 16.48 -8.95 39.78
C VAL A 235 15.95 -9.88 40.87
N GLN A 236 15.59 -11.12 40.54
CA GLN A 236 15.15 -12.12 41.51
C GLN A 236 16.26 -12.48 42.51
N ASP A 237 17.49 -12.69 42.05
CA ASP A 237 18.64 -13.00 42.90
C ASP A 237 18.95 -11.82 43.84
N LEU A 238 18.97 -10.60 43.32
CA LEU A 238 19.15 -9.38 44.13
C LEU A 238 18.04 -9.23 45.16
N SER A 239 16.78 -9.53 44.80
CA SER A 239 15.67 -9.51 45.74
C SER A 239 15.87 -10.52 46.89
N SER A 240 16.43 -11.70 46.61
CA SER A 240 16.76 -12.69 47.64
C SER A 240 17.86 -12.17 48.57
N ASN A 241 18.94 -11.61 48.00
CA ASN A 241 20.04 -11.05 48.78
C ASN A 241 19.57 -9.88 49.67
N VAL A 242 18.67 -9.03 49.17
CA VAL A 242 18.08 -7.94 49.97
C VAL A 242 17.23 -8.50 51.12
N ALA A 243 16.48 -9.58 50.90
CA ALA A 243 15.71 -10.23 51.95
C ALA A 243 16.62 -10.82 53.04
N GLU A 244 17.71 -11.49 52.65
CA GLU A 244 18.71 -12.00 53.60
C GLU A 244 19.36 -10.87 54.40
N LEU A 245 19.80 -9.81 53.74
CA LEU A 245 20.39 -8.66 54.41
C LEU A 245 19.39 -7.98 55.37
N THR A 246 18.12 -7.91 54.98
CA THR A 246 17.05 -7.38 55.84
C THR A 246 16.90 -8.20 57.12
N ASN A 247 16.97 -9.53 57.02
CA ASN A 247 16.92 -10.41 58.19
C ASN A 247 18.17 -10.23 59.07
N SER A 248 19.37 -10.20 58.49
CA SER A 248 20.61 -9.96 59.24
C SER A 248 20.60 -8.62 59.98
N VAL A 249 20.09 -7.55 59.35
CA VAL A 249 19.92 -6.23 60.00
C VAL A 249 18.92 -6.31 61.16
N LYS A 250 17.85 -7.09 61.03
CA LYS A 250 16.88 -7.32 62.11
C LYS A 250 17.53 -8.04 63.29
N ASP A 251 18.33 -9.07 63.02
CA ASP A 251 19.02 -9.84 64.06
C ASP A 251 20.06 -8.98 64.79
N LEU A 252 20.88 -8.22 64.07
CA LEU A 252 21.82 -7.25 64.65
C LEU A 252 21.10 -6.21 65.51
N LYS A 253 19.90 -5.77 65.10
CA LYS A 253 19.10 -4.82 65.89
C LYS A 253 18.63 -5.42 67.22
N LEU A 254 18.31 -6.72 67.26
CA LEU A 254 17.98 -7.43 68.49
C LEU A 254 19.22 -7.53 69.38
N GLU A 255 20.36 -7.94 68.83
CA GLU A 255 21.62 -8.07 69.57
C GLU A 255 22.08 -6.74 70.18
N VAL A 256 21.95 -5.63 69.44
CA VAL A 256 22.23 -4.28 69.95
C VAL A 256 21.24 -3.89 71.07
N SER A 257 19.99 -4.33 71.00
CA SER A 257 19.01 -4.12 72.07
C SER A 257 19.40 -4.88 73.33
N ASP A 258 19.79 -6.15 73.21
CA ASP A 258 20.21 -6.98 74.33
C ASP A 258 21.48 -6.42 74.99
N LEU A 259 22.47 -6.02 74.20
CA LEU A 259 23.69 -5.36 74.70
C LEU A 259 23.37 -4.05 75.44
N LYS A 260 22.39 -3.29 74.95
CA LYS A 260 21.95 -2.05 75.60
C LYS A 260 21.32 -2.34 76.96
N ASP A 261 20.55 -3.41 77.10
CA ASP A 261 19.97 -3.82 78.37
C ASP A 261 21.03 -4.33 79.35
N VAL A 262 22.00 -5.15 78.89
CA VAL A 262 23.16 -5.57 79.69
C VAL A 262 23.96 -4.36 80.19
N LEU A 263 24.23 -3.39 79.32
CA LEU A 263 24.94 -2.17 79.70
C LEU A 263 24.17 -1.37 80.76
N LYS A 264 22.84 -1.31 80.64
CA LYS A 264 21.97 -0.64 81.61
C LYS A 264 22.03 -1.31 82.98
N ASP A 265 22.03 -2.64 83.01
CA ASP A 265 22.16 -3.44 84.23
C ASP A 265 23.55 -3.27 84.88
N GLU A 266 24.62 -3.26 84.09
CA GLU A 266 25.98 -3.01 84.58
C GLU A 266 26.15 -1.59 85.15
N ILE A 267 25.56 -0.58 84.50
CA ILE A 267 25.54 0.80 85.02
C ILE A 267 24.83 0.84 86.37
N LYS A 268 23.68 0.16 86.49
CA LYS A 268 22.90 0.09 87.73
C LYS A 268 23.69 -0.60 88.84
N LEU A 269 24.32 -1.74 88.55
CA LEU A 269 25.17 -2.47 89.50
C LEU A 269 26.32 -1.59 90.01
N ARG A 270 27.00 -0.85 89.11
CA ARG A 270 28.08 0.08 89.49
C ARG A 270 27.57 1.25 90.33
N GLN A 271 26.37 1.75 90.08
CA GLN A 271 25.74 2.78 90.92
C GLN A 271 25.42 2.24 92.31
N ASP A 272 24.85 1.04 92.40
CA ASP A 272 24.53 0.38 93.68
C ASP A 272 25.82 0.10 94.49
N MET A 273 26.86 -0.44 93.85
CA MET A 273 28.18 -0.63 94.47
C MET A 273 28.79 0.68 94.97
N ARG A 274 28.67 1.77 94.20
CA ARG A 274 29.14 3.09 94.62
C ARG A 274 28.39 3.57 95.86
N GLY A 275 27.06 3.42 95.89
CA GLY A 275 26.23 3.79 97.04
C GLY A 275 26.59 2.99 98.30
N ASP A 276 26.87 1.69 98.17
CA ASP A 276 27.32 0.87 99.29
C ASP A 276 28.73 1.24 99.77
N LEU A 277 29.65 1.58 98.86
CA LEU A 277 30.97 2.09 99.22
C LEU A 277 30.86 3.43 99.98
N GLU A 278 30.00 4.34 99.52
CA GLU A 278 29.72 5.61 100.21
C GLU A 278 29.18 5.39 101.63
N LYS A 279 28.24 4.45 101.82
CA LYS A 279 27.75 4.05 103.16
C LYS A 279 28.86 3.49 104.04
N GLN A 280 29.73 2.63 103.49
CA GLN A 280 30.85 2.07 104.27
C GLN A 280 31.82 3.16 104.70
N ILE A 281 32.16 4.10 103.80
CA ILE A 281 33.00 5.26 104.13
C ILE A 281 32.33 6.08 105.24
N GLU A 282 31.03 6.35 105.17
CA GLU A 282 30.31 7.09 106.21
C GLU A 282 30.34 6.38 107.57
N LEU A 283 30.16 5.06 107.59
CA LEU A 283 30.25 4.25 108.81
C LEU A 283 31.65 4.28 109.44
N VAL A 284 32.68 4.18 108.61
CA VAL A 284 34.08 4.28 109.06
C VAL A 284 34.36 5.68 109.60
N THR A 285 33.95 6.74 108.90
CA THR A 285 34.08 8.13 109.37
C THR A 285 33.39 8.33 110.71
N LYS A 286 32.14 7.88 110.88
CA LYS A 286 31.41 7.91 112.18
C LYS A 286 32.11 7.11 113.28
N SER A 287 32.79 6.02 112.94
CA SER A 287 33.57 5.22 113.90
C SER A 287 34.84 5.96 114.34
N VAL A 288 35.55 6.57 113.39
CA VAL A 288 36.73 7.40 113.65
C VAL A 288 36.37 8.60 114.51
N ASP A 289 35.30 9.32 114.18
CA ASP A 289 34.83 10.46 114.97
C ASP A 289 34.49 10.07 116.40
N ARG A 290 33.79 8.93 116.61
CA ARG A 290 33.51 8.40 117.95
C ARG A 290 34.79 8.07 118.73
N LYS A 291 35.77 7.44 118.08
CA LYS A 291 37.08 7.16 118.71
C LYS A 291 37.83 8.45 119.03
N LEU A 292 37.75 9.47 118.17
CA LEU A 292 38.37 10.77 118.39
C LEU A 292 37.74 11.51 119.59
N ILE A 293 36.40 11.48 119.70
CA ILE A 293 35.65 12.02 120.84
C ILE A 293 36.04 11.27 122.13
N PHE A 294 36.10 9.94 122.09
CA PHE A 294 36.53 9.13 123.22
C PHE A 294 37.97 9.46 123.66
N LEU A 295 38.90 9.60 122.72
CA LEU A 295 40.29 9.99 123.02
C LEU A 295 40.38 11.39 123.61
N LYS A 296 39.60 12.36 123.09
CA LYS A 296 39.51 13.70 123.68
C LYS A 296 38.98 13.65 125.12
N GLY A 297 37.97 12.82 125.38
CA GLY A 297 37.44 12.59 126.73
C GLY A 297 38.47 11.94 127.67
N ALA A 298 39.18 10.91 127.21
CA ALA A 298 40.22 10.24 127.98
C ALA A 298 41.38 11.20 128.32
N LEU A 299 41.80 12.03 127.37
CA LEU A 299 42.83 13.05 127.57
C LEU A 299 42.40 14.07 128.65
N TRP A 300 41.13 14.44 128.65
CA TRP A 300 40.54 15.31 129.67
C TRP A 300 40.54 14.66 131.07
N THR A 301 40.19 13.38 131.17
CA THR A 301 40.25 12.64 132.45
C THR A 301 41.68 12.47 132.98
N LEU A 302 42.66 12.27 132.08
CA LEU A 302 44.05 12.11 132.46
C LEU A 302 44.64 13.42 132.99
N SER A 303 44.28 14.54 132.37
CA SER A 303 44.67 15.87 132.84
C SER A 303 44.03 16.20 134.20
N ALA A 304 42.79 15.78 134.46
CA ALA A 304 42.18 15.89 135.79
C ALA A 304 42.90 15.03 136.85
N LEU A 305 43.30 13.79 136.52
CA LEU A 305 44.02 12.87 137.41
C LEU A 305 45.42 13.37 137.80
N VAL A 306 46.15 13.95 136.86
CA VAL A 306 47.45 14.60 137.14
C VAL A 306 47.27 15.78 138.11
N GLY A 307 46.18 16.54 137.96
CA GLY A 307 45.82 17.60 138.92
C GLY A 307 45.63 17.09 140.35
N VAL A 308 44.92 15.96 140.52
CA VAL A 308 44.65 15.36 141.83
C VAL A 308 45.90 14.75 142.47
N LEU A 309 46.76 14.10 141.68
CA LEU A 309 48.03 13.54 142.15
C LEU A 309 49.02 14.62 142.59
N GLY A 310 49.05 15.78 141.92
CA GLY A 310 49.84 16.93 142.37
C GLY A 310 49.44 17.44 143.76
N THR A 311 48.13 17.46 144.06
CA THR A 311 47.62 17.84 145.38
C THR A 311 47.86 16.79 146.47
N LEU A 312 47.92 15.49 146.12
CA LEU A 312 48.23 14.42 147.08
C LEU A 312 49.73 14.36 147.42
N LEU A 313 50.62 14.61 146.45
CA LEU A 313 52.07 14.65 146.71
C LEU A 313 52.48 15.78 147.66
N THR A 314 51.80 16.93 147.57
CA THR A 314 52.02 18.07 148.48
C THR A 314 51.53 17.78 149.91
N CYS A 315 50.47 16.98 150.06
CA CYS A 315 49.99 16.55 151.38
C CYS A 315 50.90 15.49 152.03
N TRP A 316 51.48 14.58 151.24
CA TRP A 316 52.39 13.55 151.76
C TRP A 316 53.74 14.13 152.21
N ALA A 317 54.31 15.08 151.46
CA ALA A 317 55.57 15.74 151.81
C ALA A 317 55.51 16.50 153.15
N ASN A 318 54.34 17.04 153.54
CA ASN A 318 54.17 17.78 154.80
C ASN A 318 53.96 16.88 156.04
N GLY A 319 53.61 15.60 155.86
CA GLY A 319 53.32 14.68 156.98
C GLY A 319 54.56 14.02 157.60
N TRP A 320 55.67 13.91 156.85
CA TRP A 320 56.83 13.09 157.25
C TRP A 320 57.83 13.81 158.20
N LEU A 321 57.60 15.08 158.57
CA LEU A 321 58.56 15.90 159.31
C LEU A 321 58.21 16.16 160.79
N LYS A 322 57.30 15.40 161.43
CA LYS A 322 56.88 15.67 162.82
C LYS A 322 56.88 14.52 163.85
N PHE A 323 57.37 13.31 163.54
CA PHE A 323 57.49 12.26 164.57
C PHE A 323 58.75 11.39 164.40
N GLY A 324 59.65 11.48 165.39
CA GLY A 324 60.75 10.55 165.69
C GLY A 324 62.16 11.16 165.57
N GLY A 325 62.88 11.55 166.63
CA GLY A 325 62.62 11.35 168.07
C GLY A 325 62.95 9.94 168.53
#